data_AF-A0A2V5W7Y3-F1
#
_entry.id   AF-A0A2V5W7Y3-F1
#
_cell.length_a   1.000
_cell.length_b   1.000
_cell.length_c   1.000
_cell.angle_alpha   90.00
_cell.angle_beta   90.00
_cell.angle_gamma   90.00
#
_symmetry.space_group_name_H-M   'P 1'
#
loop_
_entity.id
_entity.type
_entity.pdbx_description
1 polymer ?
#
loop_
_entity_poly.entity_id
_entity_poly.type
_entity_poly.pdbx_seq_one_letter_code
_entity_poly.pdbx_strand_id
1 'polypeptide(L)'
;HMQFDRMIGKTRVLNAGSVGMPFGESDAHWLLLGPDVQLRHTPYDLAKAAERIRATSYPQAQDFAAHNVLQSPSVKEMLEAFSKAELK
;
A
#
# COMPACT_ATOMS: atom_id res chain seq x y z
N HIS A 1 -1.57 -4.40 -2.17
CA HIS A 1 -1.20 -3.03 -1.79
C HIS A 1 0.29 -2.76 -2.00
N MET A 2 0.90 -3.45 -2.96
CA MET A 2 2.31 -3.32 -3.30
C MET A 2 2.38 -3.04 -4.79
N GLN A 3 3.26 -2.12 -5.19
CA GLN A 3 3.46 -1.84 -6.59
C GLN A 3 4.15 -3.00 -7.27
N PHE A 4 3.66 -3.35 -8.47
CA PHE A 4 4.38 -4.23 -9.37
C PHE A 4 3.96 -3.99 -10.81
N ASP A 5 4.86 -4.39 -11.71
CA ASP A 5 4.64 -4.49 -13.13
C ASP A 5 5.24 -5.81 -13.59
N ARG A 6 4.39 -6.74 -14.06
CA ARG A 6 4.81 -8.11 -14.37
C ARG A 6 4.14 -8.62 -15.63
N MET A 7 4.83 -9.52 -16.32
CA MET A 7 4.27 -10.30 -17.42
C MET A 7 3.88 -11.69 -16.94
N ILE A 8 2.67 -12.13 -17.29
CA ILE A 8 2.14 -13.48 -17.10
C ILE A 8 1.82 -14.03 -18.49
N GLY A 9 2.76 -14.79 -19.05
CA GLY A 9 2.69 -15.21 -20.45
C GLY A 9 2.67 -13.98 -21.38
N LYS A 10 1.56 -13.79 -22.10
CA LYS A 10 1.35 -12.64 -23.00
C LYS A 10 0.64 -11.46 -22.33
N THR A 11 0.17 -11.62 -21.10
CA THR A 11 -0.62 -10.61 -20.39
C THR A 11 0.27 -9.80 -19.46
N ARG A 12 0.23 -8.48 -19.56
CA ARG A 12 0.85 -7.57 -18.59
C ARG A 12 -0.12 -7.30 -17.45
N VAL A 13 0.32 -7.45 -16.20
CA VAL A 13 -0.45 -7.18 -14.99
C VAL A 13 0.26 -6.12 -14.18
N LEU A 14 -0.47 -5.08 -13.84
CA LEU A 14 0.02 -3.91 -13.11
C LEU A 14 -0.71 -3.80 -11.78
N ASN A 15 -0.01 -3.38 -10.74
CA ASN A 15 -0.60 -2.97 -9.47
C ASN A 15 -0.06 -1.61 -9.08
N ALA A 16 -0.97 -0.65 -8.89
CA ALA A 16 -0.64 0.73 -8.53
C ALA A 16 -0.09 0.89 -7.12
N GLY A 17 -0.22 -0.14 -6.27
CA GLY A 17 0.04 -0.04 -4.84
C GLY A 17 -1.19 0.42 -4.08
N SER A 18 -1.00 1.23 -3.04
CA SER A 18 -2.07 1.82 -2.26
C SER A 18 -1.68 3.22 -1.82
N VAL A 19 -2.62 4.15 -1.94
CA VAL A 19 -2.42 5.54 -1.51
C VAL A 19 -2.50 5.69 0.01
N GLY A 20 -3.36 4.92 0.68
CA GLY A 20 -3.64 5.10 2.13
C GLY A 20 -3.26 3.91 3.01
N MET A 21 -2.85 2.78 2.43
CA MET A 21 -2.44 1.59 3.16
C MET A 21 -1.46 0.77 2.33
N PRO A 22 -0.27 1.31 2.00
CA PRO A 22 0.79 0.57 1.31
C PRO A 22 1.35 -0.55 2.21
N PHE A 23 1.99 -1.54 1.60
CA PHE A 23 2.88 -2.46 2.32
C PHE A 23 4.33 -2.10 2.00
N GLY A 24 5.19 -2.05 3.01
CA GLY A 24 6.54 -1.49 2.92
C GLY A 24 6.56 -0.01 3.33
N GLU A 25 7.16 0.84 2.51
CA GLU A 25 7.21 2.29 2.75
C GLU A 25 5.78 2.89 2.84
N SER A 26 5.57 3.78 3.81
CA SER A 26 4.26 4.37 4.14
C SER A 26 3.80 5.51 3.22
N ASP A 27 4.55 5.78 2.15
CA ASP A 27 4.21 6.80 1.15
C ASP A 27 2.94 6.43 0.36
N ALA A 28 2.30 7.44 -0.23
CA ALA A 28 1.15 7.22 -1.10
C ALA A 28 1.59 6.64 -2.44
N HIS A 29 1.35 5.36 -2.69
CA HIS A 29 1.72 4.67 -3.93
C HIS A 29 0.60 4.72 -4.98
N TRP A 30 0.96 5.10 -6.20
CA TRP A 30 0.05 5.20 -7.35
C TRP A 30 0.82 5.01 -8.67
N LEU A 31 0.13 4.87 -9.80
CA LEU A 31 0.81 4.81 -11.09
C LEU A 31 0.17 5.74 -12.12
N LEU A 32 0.98 6.15 -13.10
CA LEU A 32 0.52 6.87 -14.29
C LEU A 32 0.51 5.92 -15.48
N LEU A 33 -0.61 5.88 -16.20
CA LEU A 33 -0.75 5.17 -17.46
C LEU A 33 -0.69 6.18 -18.61
N GLY A 34 0.31 6.02 -19.47
CA GLY A 34 0.46 6.75 -20.73
C GLY A 34 1.08 5.86 -21.79
N PRO A 35 1.89 6.41 -22.72
CA PRO A 35 2.71 5.60 -23.62
C PRO A 35 3.60 4.60 -22.86
N ASP A 36 4.07 5.01 -21.68
CA ASP A 36 4.76 4.18 -20.70
C ASP A 36 3.94 4.05 -19.41
N VAL A 37 4.29 3.06 -18.59
CA VAL A 37 3.78 2.92 -17.22
C VAL A 37 4.81 3.47 -16.26
N GLN A 38 4.39 4.37 -15.36
CA GLN A 38 5.26 4.94 -14.35
C GLN A 38 4.70 4.61 -12.96
N LEU A 39 5.45 3.84 -12.18
CA LEU A 39 5.19 3.63 -10.76
C LEU A 39 5.66 4.88 -10.01
N ARG A 40 4.77 5.47 -9.20
CA ARG A 40 5.00 6.74 -8.51
C ARG A 40 4.68 6.57 -7.03
N HIS A 41 5.32 7.40 -6.22
CA HIS A 41 4.95 7.60 -4.83
C HIS A 41 4.99 9.09 -4.51
N THR A 42 4.19 9.49 -3.53
CA THR A 42 4.17 10.85 -3.02
C THR A 42 4.35 10.79 -1.50
N PRO A 43 5.47 11.30 -0.95
CA PRO A 43 5.62 11.42 0.49
C PRO A 43 4.63 12.46 1.02
N TYR A 44 4.13 12.20 2.22
CA TYR A 44 3.23 13.09 2.93
C TYR A 44 3.52 13.04 4.42
N ASP A 45 2.98 14.00 5.16
CA ASP A 45 3.16 14.06 6.61
C ASP A 45 2.35 12.95 7.29
N LEU A 46 3.01 11.81 7.56
CA LEU A 46 2.43 10.63 8.19
C LEU A 46 1.93 10.92 9.60
N ALA A 47 2.65 11.75 10.36
CA ALA A 47 2.27 12.12 11.71
C ALA A 47 0.96 12.91 11.70
N LYS A 48 0.88 13.94 10.84
CA LYS A 48 -0.34 14.74 10.68
C LYS A 48 -1.51 13.95 10.10
N ALA A 49 -1.24 13.00 9.20
CA ALA A 49 -2.28 12.11 8.70
C ALA A 49 -2.82 11.19 9.81
N ALA A 50 -1.92 10.60 10.61
CA ALA A 50 -2.27 9.77 11.75
C ALA A 50 -3.09 10.55 12.79
N GLU A 51 -2.71 11.77 13.13
CA GLU A 51 -3.47 12.67 14.01
C GLU A 51 -4.89 12.90 13.50
N ARG A 52 -5.04 13.23 12.21
CA ARG A 52 -6.34 13.44 11.59
C ARG A 52 -7.22 12.19 11.61
N ILE A 53 -6.63 11.02 11.38
CA ILE A 53 -7.35 9.74 11.43
C ILE A 53 -7.83 9.45 12.84
N ARG A 54 -6.97 9.60 13.85
CA ARG A 54 -7.31 9.41 15.27
C ARG A 54 -8.44 10.32 15.75
N ALA A 55 -8.57 11.50 15.16
CA ALA A 55 -9.65 12.44 15.48
C ALA A 55 -11.02 12.07 14.87
N THR A 56 -11.11 11.02 14.07
CA THR A 56 -12.38 10.56 13.48
C THR A 56 -13.16 9.67 14.45
N SER A 57 -14.46 9.47 14.19
CA SER A 57 -15.30 8.50 14.91
C SER A 57 -15.15 7.06 14.39
N TYR A 58 -14.17 6.79 13.52
CA TYR A 58 -13.93 5.44 13.02
C TYR A 58 -13.49 4.53 14.17
N PRO A 59 -14.17 3.39 14.44
CA PRO A 59 -13.90 2.58 15.63
C PRO A 59 -12.46 2.08 15.76
N GLN A 60 -11.74 1.90 14.64
CA GLN A 60 -10.36 1.42 14.62
C GLN A 60 -9.37 2.54 14.28
N ALA A 61 -9.75 3.81 14.45
CA ALA A 61 -8.92 4.96 14.09
C ALA A 61 -7.51 4.90 14.71
N GLN A 62 -7.44 4.51 15.99
CA GLN A 62 -6.17 4.40 16.71
C GLN A 62 -5.26 3.31 16.10
N ASP A 63 -5.80 2.11 15.91
CA ASP A 63 -5.07 0.98 15.35
C ASP A 63 -4.67 1.22 13.91
N PHE A 64 -5.55 1.85 13.12
CA PHE A 64 -5.29 2.17 11.73
C PHE A 64 -4.14 3.17 11.61
N ALA A 65 -4.18 4.26 12.38
CA ALA A 65 -3.12 5.26 12.39
C ALA A 65 -1.77 4.66 12.81
N ALA A 66 -1.76 3.78 13.82
CA ALA A 66 -0.54 3.13 14.28
C ALA A 66 0.05 2.16 13.24
N HIS A 67 -0.74 1.20 12.77
CA HIS A 67 -0.24 0.04 12.02
C HIS A 67 -0.39 0.11 10.51
N ASN A 68 -1.02 1.17 9.98
CA ASN A 68 -1.20 1.32 8.53
C ASN A 68 -0.64 2.64 7.99
N VAL A 69 -0.46 3.64 8.86
CA VAL A 69 0.07 4.97 8.47
C VAL A 69 1.46 5.21 9.03
N LEU A 70 1.67 5.01 10.34
CA LEU A 70 2.97 5.27 10.97
C LEU A 70 3.93 4.10 10.87
N GLN A 71 3.40 2.87 10.85
CA GLN A 71 4.18 1.65 10.75
C GLN A 71 3.46 0.70 9.81
N SER A 72 3.54 0.96 8.51
CA SER A 72 2.94 0.07 7.51
C SER A 72 3.55 -1.34 7.58
N PRO A 73 2.76 -2.41 7.37
CA PRO A 73 3.29 -3.77 7.40
C PRO A 73 4.35 -3.96 6.31
N SER A 74 5.42 -4.69 6.60
CA SER A 74 6.46 -4.91 5.62
C SER A 74 5.96 -5.76 4.46
N VAL A 75 6.58 -5.56 3.29
CA VAL A 75 6.35 -6.41 2.11
C VAL A 75 6.50 -7.89 2.45
N LYS A 76 7.55 -8.24 3.21
CA LYS A 76 7.86 -9.63 3.55
C LYS A 76 6.75 -10.25 4.40
N GLU A 77 6.33 -9.57 5.47
CA GLU A 77 5.26 -10.05 6.35
C GLU A 77 3.96 -10.28 5.58
N MET A 78 3.61 -9.37 4.66
CA MET A 78 2.39 -9.50 3.88
C MET A 78 2.47 -10.63 2.85
N LEU A 79 3.63 -10.84 2.23
CA LEU A 79 3.84 -12.01 1.35
C LEU A 79 3.74 -13.32 2.13
N GLU A 80 4.32 -13.40 3.34
CA GLU A 80 4.20 -14.59 4.19
C GLU A 80 2.78 -14.83 4.69
N ALA A 81 2.02 -13.77 4.99
CA ALA A 81 0.63 -13.88 5.40
C ALA A 81 -0.27 -14.38 4.25
N PHE A 82 -0.10 -13.83 3.04
CA PHE A 82 -0.97 -14.15 1.90
C PHE A 82 -0.56 -15.41 1.13
N SER A 83 0.69 -15.85 1.18
CA SER A 83 1.11 -17.12 0.55
C SER A 83 0.43 -18.34 1.16
N LYS A 84 0.02 -18.27 2.43
CA LYS A 84 -0.76 -19.32 3.10
C LYS A 84 -2.16 -19.51 2.51
N ALA A 85 -2.65 -18.52 1.76
CA ALA A 85 -3.93 -18.55 1.06
C ALA A 85 -3.80 -18.89 -0.44
N GLU A 86 -2.58 -19.18 -0.93
CA GLU A 86 -2.40 -19.64 -2.30
C GLU A 86 -3.12 -20.98 -2.50
N LEU A 87 -3.92 -21.05 -3.56
CA LEU A 87 -4.58 -22.28 -3.99
C LEU A 87 -3.49 -23.28 -4.39
N LYS A 88 -3.55 -24.49 -3.81
CA LYS A 88 -2.73 -25.63 -4.21
C LYS A 88 -3.12 -26.14 -5.59
#